data_AF-A0A9D5PS27-F1
#
_entry.id   AF-A0A9D5PS27-F1
#
_cell.length_a   1.000
_cell.length_b   1.000
_cell.length_c   1.000
_cell.angle_alpha   90.00
_cell.angle_beta   90.00
_cell.angle_gamma   90.00
#
_symmetry.space_group_name_H-M   'P 1'
#
loop_
_entity.id
_entity.type
_entity.pdbx_description
1 polymer ?
#
loop_
_entity_poly.entity_id
_entity_poly.type
_entity_poly.pdbx_seq_one_letter_code
_entity_poly.pdbx_strand_id
1 'polypeptide(L)' 'MNRKPTKIAKKIFHIGLPAVLTALIWCAFSISVMEPYDAARLSMRTYAMLEHLFMSLTLITGGGLLFDLYERRHS' A
#
# COMPACT_ATOMS: atom_id res chain seq x y z
N MET A 1 3.06 0.67 27.18
CA MET A 1 2.62 2.05 26.96
C MET A 1 1.88 2.13 25.63
N ASN A 2 0.54 2.03 25.62
CA ASN A 2 -0.28 2.06 24.40
C ASN A 2 -0.35 3.49 23.86
N ARG A 3 0.64 3.88 23.04
CA ARG A 3 0.66 5.19 22.39
C ARG A 3 -0.28 5.18 21.19
N LYS A 4 -1.43 5.86 21.32
CA LYS A 4 -2.42 5.98 20.25
C LYS A 4 -1.81 6.77 19.07
N PRO A 5 -2.00 6.32 17.82
CA PRO A 5 -1.58 7.09 16.65
C PRO A 5 -2.33 8.43 16.60
N THR A 6 -1.65 9.49 16.15
CA THR A 6 -2.26 10.82 16.01
C THR A 6 -3.37 10.81 14.95
N LYS A 7 -4.29 11.79 15.03
CA LYS A 7 -5.47 11.85 14.16
C LYS A 7 -5.11 11.84 12.67
N ILE A 8 -3.99 12.46 12.31
CA ILE A 8 -3.49 12.57 10.93
C ILE A 8 -2.87 11.25 10.47
N ALA A 9 -1.99 10.64 11.28
CA ALA A 9 -1.44 9.31 10.98
C ALA A 9 -2.57 8.28 10.78
N LYS A 10 -3.58 8.30 11.65
CA LYS A 10 -4.75 7.43 11.53
C LYS A 10 -5.52 7.64 10.21
N LYS A 11 -5.62 8.89 9.73
CA LYS A 11 -6.27 9.24 8.46
C LYS A 11 -5.46 8.75 7.25
N ILE A 12 -4.14 8.88 7.29
CA ILE A 12 -3.22 8.36 6.26
C ILE A 12 -3.39 6.83 6.14
N PHE A 13 -3.41 6.11 7.27
CA PHE A 13 -3.64 4.67 7.27
C PHE A 13 -5.07 4.29 6.83
N HIS A 14 -6.10 5.03 7.26
CA HIS A 14 -7.49 4.75 6.88
C HIS A 14 -7.79 4.94 5.39
N ILE A 15 -7.06 5.82 4.70
CA ILE A 15 -7.29 6.10 3.28
C ILE A 15 -6.29 5.32 2.41
N GLY A 16 -5.02 5.31 2.81
CA GLY A 16 -3.93 4.67 2.06
C GLY A 16 -4.02 3.14 2.05
N LEU A 17 -4.36 2.52 3.19
CA LEU A 17 -4.39 1.06 3.29
C LEU A 17 -5.51 0.43 2.44
N PRO A 18 -6.77 0.95 2.45
CA PRO A 18 -7.81 0.42 1.59
C PRO A 18 -7.52 0.60 0.10
N ALA A 19 -6.93 1.74 -0.31
CA ALA A 19 -6.58 1.97 -1.70
C ALA A 19 -5.58 0.93 -2.24
N VAL A 20 -4.56 0.60 -1.44
CA VAL A 20 -3.59 -0.45 -1.80
C VAL A 20 -4.24 -1.84 -1.82
N LEU A 21 -5.11 -2.15 -0.85
CA LEU A 21 -5.86 -3.41 -0.83
C LEU A 21 -6.76 -3.59 -2.06
N THR A 22 -7.49 -2.55 -2.47
CA THR A 22 -8.33 -2.59 -3.68
C THR A 22 -7.50 -2.85 -4.93
N ALA A 23 -6.33 -2.22 -5.05
CA ALA A 23 -5.43 -2.42 -6.18
C ALA A 23 -4.81 -3.84 -6.21
N LEU A 24 -4.50 -4.42 -5.04
CA LEU A 24 -4.04 -5.81 -4.94
C LEU A 24 -5.14 -6.81 -5.34
N ILE A 25 -6.37 -6.60 -4.87
CA ILE A 25 -7.53 -7.45 -5.23
C ILE A 25 -7.78 -7.36 -6.74
N TRP A 26 -7.73 -6.16 -7.32
CA TRP A 26 -7.88 -5.94 -8.75
C TRP A 26 -6.79 -6.67 -9.56
N CYS A 27 -5.53 -6.60 -9.12
CA CYS A 27 -4.43 -7.32 -9.76
C CYS A 27 -4.65 -8.84 -9.69
N ALA A 28 -4.97 -9.38 -8.52
CA ALA A 28 -5.22 -10.81 -8.32
C ALA A 28 -6.37 -11.32 -9.20
N PHE A 29 -7.47 -10.56 -9.26
CA PHE A 29 -8.60 -10.88 -10.12
C PHE A 29 -8.20 -10.86 -11.59
N SER A 30 -7.51 -9.81 -12.05
CA SER A 30 -7.07 -9.70 -13.46
C SER A 30 -6.18 -10.86 -13.90
N ILE A 31 -5.29 -11.34 -13.02
CA ILE A 31 -4.44 -12.51 -13.28
C ILE A 31 -5.29 -13.79 -13.37
N SER A 32 -6.27 -13.95 -12.48
CA SER A 32 -7.08 -15.18 -12.39
C SER A 32 -7.98 -15.42 -13.61
N VAL A 33 -8.28 -14.38 -14.39
CA VAL A 33 -9.20 -14.45 -15.54
C VAL A 33 -8.44 -14.50 -16.87
N MET A 34 -7.11 -14.38 -16.86
CA MET A 34 -6.30 -14.38 -18.08
C MET A 34 -5.82 -15.77 -18.51
N GLU A 35 -5.80 -16.00 -19.82
CA GLU A 35 -5.29 -17.24 -20.41
C GLU A 35 -3.77 -17.40 -20.20
N PRO A 36 -3.28 -18.64 -20.01
CA PRO A 36 -1.90 -18.92 -19.61
C PRO A 36 -0.82 -18.48 -20.62
N TYR A 37 -1.17 -18.27 -21.89
CA TYR A 37 -0.23 -17.81 -22.93
C TYR A 37 0.07 -16.30 -22.82
N ASP A 38 -0.90 -15.49 -22.37
CA ASP A 38 -0.72 -14.05 -22.08
C ASP A 38 -0.14 -13.78 -20.69
N ALA A 39 -0.22 -14.78 -19.79
CA ALA A 39 0.26 -14.66 -18.41
C ALA A 39 1.77 -14.34 -18.31
N ALA A 40 2.60 -14.82 -19.25
CA ALA A 40 4.04 -14.57 -19.23
C ALA A 40 4.44 -13.15 -19.66
N ARG A 41 3.65 -12.50 -20.54
CA ARG A 41 3.88 -11.10 -20.94
C ARG A 41 3.26 -10.13 -19.94
N LEU A 42 2.14 -10.51 -19.36
CA LEU A 42 1.49 -9.74 -18.31
C LEU A 42 2.24 -9.82 -16.98
N SER A 43 2.91 -10.95 -16.70
CA SER A 43 3.62 -11.17 -15.43
C SER A 43 4.62 -10.06 -15.12
N MET A 44 5.35 -9.52 -16.09
CA MET A 44 6.28 -8.40 -15.87
C MET A 44 5.55 -7.09 -15.52
N ARG A 45 4.43 -6.78 -16.19
CA ARG A 45 3.61 -5.60 -15.84
C ARG A 45 2.96 -5.75 -14.48
N THR A 46 2.45 -6.94 -14.18
CA THR A 46 1.89 -7.29 -12.88
C THR A 46 2.95 -7.23 -11.78
N TYR A 47 4.16 -7.72 -12.03
CA TYR A 47 5.28 -7.60 -11.10
C TYR A 47 5.63 -6.14 -10.83
N ALA A 48 5.73 -5.31 -11.87
CA ALA A 48 5.99 -3.88 -11.71
C ALA A 48 4.85 -3.17 -10.94
N MET A 49 3.59 -3.53 -11.18
CA MET A 49 2.45 -3.03 -10.42
C MET A 49 2.49 -3.46 -8.95
N LEU A 50 2.80 -4.73 -8.67
CA LEU A 50 2.96 -5.25 -7.32
C LEU A 50 4.13 -4.57 -6.60
N GLU A 51 5.26 -4.39 -7.27
CA GLU A 51 6.41 -3.68 -6.74
C GLU A 51 6.06 -2.23 -6.41
N HIS A 52 5.35 -1.52 -7.30
CA HIS A 52 4.83 -0.18 -7.00
C HIS A 52 3.83 -0.15 -5.84
N LEU A 53 2.97 -1.18 -5.71
CA LEU A 53 2.05 -1.29 -4.58
C LEU A 53 2.79 -1.49 -3.27
N PHE A 54 3.79 -2.37 -3.24
CA PHE A 54 4.64 -2.58 -2.07
C PHE A 54 5.41 -1.32 -1.71
N MET A 55 6.03 -0.65 -2.69
CA MET A 55 6.78 0.59 -2.48
C MET A 55 5.88 1.71 -1.94
N SER A 56 4.66 1.84 -2.47
CA SER A 56 3.64 2.78 -1.99
C SER A 56 3.20 2.46 -0.57
N LEU A 57 3.01 1.18 -0.23
CA LEU A 57 2.63 0.74 1.11
C LEU A 57 3.74 0.99 2.13
N THR A 58 5.01 0.78 1.74
CA THR A 58 6.18 1.14 2.56
C THR A 58 6.24 2.65 2.79
N LEU A 59 5.99 3.48 1.76
CA LEU A 59 5.96 4.94 1.87
C LEU A 59 4.83 5.43 2.77
N ILE A 60 3.62 4.89 2.63
CA ILE A 60 2.46 5.24 3.47
C ILE A 60 2.73 4.85 4.93
N THR A 61 3.29 3.66 5.15
CA THR A 61 3.58 3.15 6.50
C THR A 61 4.72 3.91 7.16
N GLY A 62 5.83 4.09 6.44
CA GLY A 62 7.01 4.81 6.90
C GLY A 62 6.74 6.30 7.08
N GLY A 63 6.05 6.94 6.14
CA GLY A 63 5.63 8.35 6.23
C GLY A 63 4.65 8.59 7.38
N GLY A 64 3.69 7.69 7.58
CA GLY A 64 2.77 7.75 8.73
C GLY A 64 3.50 7.61 10.07
N LEU A 65 4.49 6.71 10.16
CA LEU A 65 5.35 6.53 11.34
C LEU A 65 6.25 7.75 11.61
N LEU A 66 6.91 8.29 10.58
CA LEU A 66 7.77 9.46 10.69
C LEU A 66 6.98 10.70 11.09
N PHE A 67 5.78 10.88 10.54
CA PHE A 67 4.88 11.96 10.92
C PHE A 67 4.45 11.86 12.38
N ASP A 68 4.02 10.66 12.84
CA ASP A 68 3.69 10.41 14.24
C ASP A 68 4.87 10.67 15.19
N LEU A 69 6.10 10.34 14.77
CA LEU A 69 7.32 10.66 15.54
C LEU A 69 7.64 12.15 15.57
N TYR A 70 7.52 12.85 14.44
CA TYR A 70 7.76 14.30 14.35
C TYR A 70 6.77 15.08 15.20
N GLU A 71 5.47 14.76 15.08
CA GLU A 71 4.41 15.44 15.83
C GLU A 71 4.60 15.25 17.34
N ARG A 72 5.01 14.05 17.79
CA ARG A 72 5.37 13.77 19.20
C ARG A 72 6.58 14.53 19.71
N ARG A 73 7.48 14.98 18.82
CA ARG A 73 8.67 15.75 19.22
C ARG A 73 8.36 17.24 19.32
N HIS A 74 7.26 17.71 18.75
CA HIS A 74 6.93 19.13 18.61
C HIS A 74 5.54 19.51 19.16
N SER A 75 4.88 18.60 19.90
CA SER A 75 3.73 18.86 20.78
C SER A 75 4.13 18.58 22.22
#